data_AF-A0A1F3X3W8-F1
#
_entry.id   AF-A0A1F3X3W8-F1
#
_cell.length_a   1.000
_cell.length_b   1.000
_cell.length_c   1.000
_cell.angle_alpha   90.00
_cell.angle_beta   90.00
_cell.angle_gamma   90.00
#
_symmetry.space_group_name_H-M   'P 1'
#
loop_
_entity.id
_entity.type
_entity.pdbx_description
1 polymer ?
#
loop_
_entity_poly.entity_id
_entity_poly.type
_entity_poly.pdbx_seq_one_letter_code
_entity_poly.pdbx_strand_id
1 'polypeptide(L)'
;MSNDELSKEQRILRAMRKTLASVIKDVTPKSGYLSPLSDETVEGIKECFTLISIREKELADELGLNAAKPYYVDEVQTATVVNFIKPKPDKPVEPT
;
A
#
# COMPACT_ATOMS: atom_id res chain seq x y z
N MET A 1 12.52 -7.89 -13.67
CA MET A 1 13.09 -7.31 -12.44
C MET A 1 13.18 -8.40 -11.39
N SER A 2 14.25 -8.45 -10.61
CA SER A 2 14.32 -9.35 -9.45
C SER A 2 13.48 -8.80 -8.29
N ASN A 3 12.98 -9.68 -7.42
CA ASN A 3 12.11 -9.26 -6.30
C ASN A 3 12.82 -8.29 -5.33
N ASP A 4 14.15 -8.44 -5.16
CA ASP A 4 14.96 -7.53 -4.36
C ASP A 4 15.04 -6.12 -4.97
N GLU A 5 15.12 -6.01 -6.30
CA GLU A 5 15.08 -4.72 -7.01
C GLU A 5 13.71 -4.04 -6.85
N LEU A 6 12.61 -4.79 -7.01
CA LEU A 6 11.25 -4.27 -6.83
C LEU A 6 11.03 -3.76 -5.40
N SER A 7 11.49 -4.50 -4.40
CA SER A 7 11.41 -4.11 -2.98
C SER A 7 12.19 -2.82 -2.67
N LYS A 8 13.41 -2.69 -3.23
CA LYS A 8 14.21 -1.47 -3.11
C LYS A 8 13.50 -0.27 -3.73
N GLU A 9 12.98 -0.41 -4.93
CA GLU A 9 12.29 0.66 -5.65
C GLU A 9 11.03 1.11 -4.89
N GLN A 10 10.21 0.18 -4.40
CA GLN A 10 9.06 0.49 -3.54
C GLN A 10 9.46 1.29 -2.29
N ARG A 11 10.57 0.91 -1.64
CA ARG A 11 11.07 1.64 -0.46
C ARG A 11 11.46 3.08 -0.81
N ILE A 12 12.11 3.28 -1.96
CA ILE A 12 12.50 4.60 -2.45
C ILE A 12 11.26 5.45 -2.74
N LEU A 13 10.31 4.94 -3.53
CA LEU A 13 9.07 5.66 -3.87
C LEU A 13 8.25 6.00 -2.63
N ARG A 14 8.19 5.09 -1.65
CA ARG A 14 7.54 5.35 -0.36
C ARG A 14 8.24 6.45 0.44
N ALA A 15 9.57 6.48 0.44
CA ALA A 15 10.33 7.55 1.08
C ALA A 15 10.09 8.89 0.38
N MET A 16 10.20 8.95 -0.95
CA MET A 16 9.98 10.16 -1.75
C MET A 16 8.57 10.74 -1.56
N ARG A 17 7.53 9.90 -1.62
CA ARG A 17 6.16 10.35 -1.41
C ARG A 17 5.98 10.99 -0.03
N LYS A 18 6.53 10.36 1.00
CA LYS A 18 6.43 10.83 2.40
C LYS A 18 7.17 12.14 2.61
N THR A 19 8.37 12.28 2.05
CA THR A 19 9.15 13.52 2.18
C THR A 19 8.47 14.67 1.48
N LEU A 20 8.02 14.50 0.23
CA LEU A 20 7.27 15.53 -0.51
C LEU A 20 5.98 15.92 0.21
N ALA A 21 5.23 14.94 0.74
CA ALA A 21 4.00 15.23 1.49
C ALA A 21 4.27 16.00 2.79
N SER A 22 5.38 15.69 3.49
CA SER A 22 5.80 16.46 4.66
C SER A 22 6.13 17.90 4.30
N VAL A 23 6.91 18.10 3.22
CA VAL A 23 7.26 19.44 2.74
C VAL A 23 6.00 20.24 2.41
N ILE A 24 5.06 19.66 1.67
CA ILE A 24 3.78 20.31 1.35
C ILE A 24 3.02 20.69 2.61
N LYS A 25 2.94 19.78 3.58
CA LYS A 25 2.25 20.06 4.85
C LYS A 25 2.88 21.27 5.57
N ASP A 26 4.19 21.39 5.55
CA ASP A 26 4.92 22.48 6.20
C ASP A 26 4.78 23.80 5.45
N VAL A 27 4.70 23.76 4.12
CA VAL A 27 4.54 24.98 3.29
C VAL A 27 3.09 25.40 3.07
N THR A 28 2.12 24.51 3.33
CA THR A 28 0.71 24.82 3.10
C THR A 28 0.26 25.90 4.09
N PRO A 29 -0.09 27.10 3.61
CA PRO A 29 -0.50 28.20 4.48
C PRO A 29 -1.79 27.86 5.23
N LYS A 30 -1.94 28.41 6.43
CA LYS A 30 -3.25 28.45 7.11
C LYS A 30 -4.20 29.33 6.29
N SER A 31 -5.51 29.05 6.37
CA SER A 31 -6.52 29.77 5.58
C SER A 31 -6.35 31.29 5.70
N GLY A 32 -6.26 31.98 4.56
CA GLY A 32 -6.08 33.44 4.49
C GLY A 32 -4.64 33.90 4.24
N TYR A 33 -3.65 33.00 4.24
CA TYR A 33 -2.27 33.30 3.84
C TYR A 33 -1.96 32.76 2.44
N LEU A 34 -1.10 33.46 1.71
CA LEU A 34 -0.63 33.03 0.39
C LEU A 34 0.37 31.87 0.52
N SER A 35 0.39 30.98 -0.47
CA SER A 35 1.38 29.91 -0.56
C SER A 35 2.78 30.49 -0.80
N PRO A 36 3.83 29.98 -0.11
CA PRO A 36 5.21 30.37 -0.38
C PRO A 36 5.75 29.76 -1.68
N LEU A 37 5.06 28.77 -2.26
CA LEU A 37 5.40 28.16 -3.55
C LEU A 37 4.61 28.82 -4.69
N SER A 38 5.25 28.94 -5.86
CA SER A 38 4.56 29.34 -7.09
C SER A 38 3.56 28.29 -7.55
N ASP A 39 2.53 28.71 -8.30
CA ASP A 39 1.53 27.80 -8.86
C ASP A 39 2.16 26.73 -9.76
N GLU A 40 3.17 27.10 -10.55
CA GLU A 40 3.95 26.17 -11.37
C GLU A 40 4.66 25.09 -10.54
N THR A 41 5.27 25.48 -9.41
CA THR A 41 5.91 24.52 -8.50
C THR A 41 4.89 23.57 -7.89
N VAL A 42 3.73 24.09 -7.50
CA VAL A 42 2.63 23.29 -6.95
C VAL A 42 2.14 22.27 -7.98
N GLU A 43 2.00 22.68 -9.24
CA GLU A 43 1.57 21.77 -10.31
C GLU A 43 2.61 20.69 -10.59
N GLY A 44 3.89 21.05 -10.69
CA GLY A 44 4.97 20.07 -10.87
C GLY A 44 5.04 19.04 -9.72
N ILE A 45 4.72 19.44 -8.48
CA ILE A 45 4.63 18.50 -7.36
C ILE A 45 3.45 17.53 -7.53
N LYS A 46 2.28 17.99 -8.01
CA LYS A 46 1.12 17.11 -8.28
C LYS A 46 1.43 16.11 -9.39
N GLU A 47 2.06 16.56 -10.47
CA GLU A 47 2.52 15.69 -11.55
C GLU A 47 3.49 14.62 -11.03
N CYS A 48 4.43 15.02 -10.16
CA CYS A 48 5.36 14.09 -9.53
C CYS A 48 4.64 13.01 -8.70
N PHE A 49 3.64 13.37 -7.89
CA PHE A 49 2.83 12.37 -7.17
C PHE A 49 2.07 11.43 -8.11
N THR A 50 1.61 11.93 -9.25
CA THR A 50 0.94 11.12 -10.26
C THR A 50 1.90 10.06 -10.81
N LEU A 51 3.12 10.46 -11.18
CA LEU A 51 4.16 9.54 -11.66
C LEU A 51 4.55 8.49 -10.61
N ILE A 52 4.73 8.92 -9.34
CA ILE A 52 5.00 8.00 -8.24
C ILE A 52 3.86 6.97 -8.10
N SER A 53 2.61 7.42 -8.15
CA SER A 53 1.44 6.54 -7.98
C SER A 53 1.30 5.52 -9.11
N ILE A 54 1.56 5.93 -10.36
CA ILE A 54 1.58 5.04 -11.52
C ILE A 54 2.65 3.97 -11.32
N ARG A 55 3.88 4.37 -10.98
CA ARG A 55 4.97 3.42 -10.82
C ARG A 55 4.74 2.45 -9.65
N GLU A 56 4.18 2.93 -8.55
CA GLU A 56 3.85 2.06 -7.43
C GLU A 56 2.77 1.04 -7.76
N LYS A 57 1.79 1.41 -8.60
CA LYS A 57 0.79 0.48 -9.11
C LYS A 57 1.45 -0.60 -9.98
N GLU A 58 2.33 -0.22 -10.90
CA GLU A 58 3.09 -1.17 -11.73
C GLU A 58 3.89 -2.16 -10.87
N LEU A 59 4.62 -1.67 -9.86
CA LEU A 59 5.36 -2.52 -8.94
C LEU A 59 4.45 -3.47 -8.14
N ALA A 60 3.25 -3.01 -7.77
CA ALA A 60 2.27 -3.85 -7.08
C ALA A 60 1.67 -4.91 -8.01
N ASP A 61 1.45 -4.60 -9.28
CA ASP A 61 1.04 -5.56 -10.31
C ASP A 61 2.13 -6.63 -10.52
N GLU A 62 3.40 -6.21 -10.64
CA GLU A 62 4.55 -7.11 -10.83
C GLU A 62 4.75 -8.08 -9.64
N LEU A 63 4.43 -7.65 -8.41
CA LEU A 63 4.49 -8.49 -7.22
C LEU A 63 3.20 -9.27 -6.94
N GLY A 64 2.15 -9.10 -7.76
CA GLY A 64 0.85 -9.72 -7.54
C GLY A 64 0.13 -9.23 -6.27
N LEU A 65 0.49 -8.04 -5.77
CA LEU A 65 -0.08 -7.45 -4.55
C LEU A 65 -1.40 -6.71 -4.80
N ASN A 66 -1.80 -6.52 -6.06
CA ASN A 66 -3.07 -5.87 -6.44
C ASN A 66 -4.32 -6.75 -6.21
N ALA A 67 -4.23 -7.77 -5.35
CA ALA A 67 -5.25 -8.79 -5.13
C ALA A 67 -6.36 -8.40 -4.13
N ALA A 68 -6.29 -7.27 -3.42
CA ALA A 68 -7.30 -6.88 -2.44
C ALA A 68 -8.40 -6.00 -3.06
N LYS A 69 -9.05 -6.48 -4.13
CA LYS A 69 -10.27 -5.84 -4.63
C LYS A 69 -11.42 -6.23 -3.69
N PRO A 70 -12.09 -5.27 -3.02
CA PRO A 70 -13.27 -5.59 -2.22
C PRO A 70 -14.33 -6.23 -3.11
N TYR A 71 -14.96 -7.28 -2.59
CA TYR A 71 -16.04 -7.99 -3.27
C TYR A 71 -17.39 -7.53 -2.72
N TYR A 72 -18.42 -7.58 -3.55
CA TYR A 72 -19.80 -7.41 -3.08
C TYR A 72 -20.28 -8.68 -2.39
N VAL A 73 -21.22 -8.54 -1.44
CA VAL A 73 -21.79 -9.69 -0.70
C VAL A 73 -22.48 -10.71 -1.61
N ASP A 74 -22.94 -10.28 -2.78
CA ASP A 74 -23.63 -11.14 -3.76
C ASP A 74 -22.66 -11.76 -4.80
N GLU A 75 -21.37 -11.44 -4.75
CA GLU A 75 -20.38 -12.00 -5.67
C GLU A 75 -19.96 -13.41 -5.25
N VAL A 76 -19.97 -14.33 -6.22
CA VAL A 76 -19.56 -15.72 -6.01
C VAL A 76 -18.03 -15.78 -5.89
N GLN A 77 -17.52 -16.06 -4.69
CA GLN A 77 -16.08 -16.12 -4.45
C GLN A 77 -15.47 -17.44 -4.95
N THR A 78 -14.33 -17.37 -5.63
CA THR A 78 -13.50 -18.54 -6.00
C THR A 78 -12.45 -18.87 -4.92
N ALA A 79 -12.70 -18.49 -3.67
CA ALA A 79 -11.74 -18.69 -2.58
C ALA A 79 -11.80 -20.15 -2.06
N THR A 80 -10.65 -20.82 -2.02
CA THR A 80 -10.51 -22.16 -1.44
C THR A 80 -10.61 -22.09 0.08
N VAL A 81 -11.77 -22.41 0.64
CA VAL A 81 -11.99 -22.49 2.09
C VAL A 81 -11.21 -23.68 2.65
N VAL A 82 -10.20 -23.41 3.48
CA VAL A 82 -9.45 -24.45 4.19
C VAL A 82 -10.13 -24.72 5.54
N ASN A 83 -10.70 -25.91 5.70
CA ASN A 83 -11.33 -26.31 6.96
C ASN A 83 -10.27 -26.79 7.96
N PHE A 84 -10.13 -26.04 9.07
CA PHE A 84 -9.30 -26.47 10.18
C PHE A 84 -10.03 -27.52 11.02
N ILE A 85 -9.51 -28.74 11.04
CA ILE A 85 -10.01 -29.82 11.91
C ILE A 85 -9.49 -29.56 13.32
N LYS A 86 -10.39 -29.52 14.32
CA LYS A 86 -9.97 -29.45 15.73
C LYS A 86 -9.28 -30.78 16.10
N PRO A 87 -8.05 -30.78 16.63
CA PRO A 87 -7.41 -31.99 17.11
C PRO A 87 -8.25 -32.59 18.24
N LYS A 88 -8.38 -33.92 18.25
CA LYS A 88 -9.09 -34.65 19.32
C LYS A 88 -8.30 -34.47 20.63
N PRO A 89 -8.98 -34.25 21.77
CA PRO A 89 -8.31 -34.22 23.06
C PRO A 89 -7.74 -35.61 23.36
N ASP A 90 -6.47 -35.65 23.77
CA ASP A 90 -5.81 -36.87 24.22
C ASP A 90 -6.55 -37.42 25.46
N LYS A 91 -6.88 -38.71 25.43
CA LYS A 91 -7.47 -39.37 26.59
C LYS A 91 -6.40 -39.47 27.68
N PRO A 92 -6.73 -39.12 28.94
CA PRO A 92 -5.81 -39.32 30.05
C PRO A 92 -5.50 -40.81 30.20
N VAL A 93 -4.21 -41.14 30.18
CA VAL A 93 -3.69 -42.48 30.48
C VAL A 93 -3.73 -42.64 31.99
N GLU A 94 -4.57 -43.55 32.49
CA GLU A 94 -4.62 -43.90 33.92
C GLU A 94 -3.33 -44.64 34.32
N PRO A 95 -2.66 -44.24 35.42
CA PRO A 95 -1.48 -44.92 35.92
C PRO A 95 -1.87 -46.22 36.64
N THR A 96 -1.23 -47.33 36.21
CA THR A 96 -1.25 -48.65 36.87
C THR A 96 -0.50 -48.67 38.19
#